data_AF-A0A915BHV6-F1
#
_entry.id   AF-A0A915BHV6-F1
#
_cell.length_a   1.000
_cell.length_b   1.000
_cell.length_c   1.000
_cell.angle_alpha   90.00
_cell.angle_beta   90.00
_cell.angle_gamma   90.00
#
_symmetry.space_group_name_H-M   'P 1'
#
loop_
_entity.id
_entity.type
_entity.pdbx_description
1 polymer ?
#
loop_
_entity_poly.entity_id
_entity_poly.type
_entity_poly.pdbx_seq_one_letter_code
_entity_poly.pdbx_strand_id
1 'polypeptide(L)'
;LLKKFPGYVQLRISKRLFTSHYVGKGNPCLGIRRETINAWERRAPLAPAHVKRLTKKGVKVLIQPSNRRVFPIQDYVAAGAIAQEDLSEAQLIISVKQVPIDQLIPDKTYAFFSHTIKAQPDNMPMLDTILHRRIRLIDYEKIVDEQGKRLVMFGRWAGYAGFIDILHGLGLRLLALGHHTPFLHIGLAHNYRDSHMAINALRDAGYEIALNNMPRSLGPLVFVFTGTGNVSQGAQELFEHLPHEYVDVATLPKVVKKGQLNKVYGCVVGRHDHLVHKNGAPFDVREFEQHPERFLSRFATEIAPYASIIINGVYWDANAARLITTPDAKHLLTPKTTCPEVPGCPTLPHRLIALCDISADPGGSMEFMRECTTIDKPFTIYDADLNQCSDSFDTPSGCLVCSIDNMPAQMPFEATEAFGDLLYPYIIDMLNCSTDQAYNQLHCSEDIKRAIITDAGALTPPYEYIADLRLKSLSAHKCRIAGETKKRVLLLGAGLVSDPVAQYYSIKNDVTLTQPNR
;
A
#
# COMPACT_ATOMS: atom_id res chain seq x y z
N LEU A 1 1.15 7.01 -25.77
CA LEU A 1 0.76 6.48 -24.43
C LEU A 1 0.14 5.08 -24.46
N LEU A 2 -0.42 4.59 -25.57
CA LEU A 2 -0.96 3.21 -25.67
C LEU A 2 0.09 2.06 -25.64
N LYS A 3 1.41 2.31 -25.66
CA LYS A 3 2.42 1.25 -25.85
C LYS A 3 2.90 0.52 -24.58
N LYS A 4 2.32 0.75 -23.40
CA LYS A 4 2.86 0.22 -22.12
C LYS A 4 1.83 -0.43 -21.17
N PHE A 5 0.79 -1.07 -21.71
CA PHE A 5 -0.06 -1.96 -20.91
C PHE A 5 0.12 -3.41 -21.38
N PRO A 6 -0.03 -4.43 -20.52
CA PRO A 6 -0.07 -5.81 -20.97
C PRO A 6 -1.16 -5.97 -22.05
N GLY A 7 -0.82 -6.62 -23.17
CA GLY A 7 -1.61 -6.58 -24.41
C GLY A 7 -3.10 -6.94 -24.26
N TYR A 8 -3.44 -7.76 -23.27
CA TYR A 8 -4.83 -8.13 -22.97
C TYR A 8 -5.67 -6.97 -22.40
N VAL A 9 -5.11 -6.19 -21.46
CA VAL A 9 -5.79 -5.01 -20.88
C VAL A 9 -5.99 -3.96 -21.96
N GLN A 10 -5.00 -3.78 -22.83
CA GLN A 10 -5.04 -2.84 -23.94
C GLN A 10 -6.13 -3.19 -24.97
N LEU A 11 -6.33 -4.47 -25.28
CA LEU A 11 -7.38 -4.96 -26.20
C LEU A 11 -8.80 -4.83 -25.62
N ARG A 12 -8.97 -5.01 -24.31
CA ARG A 12 -10.27 -4.78 -23.64
C ARG A 12 -10.61 -3.30 -23.55
N ILE A 13 -9.64 -2.46 -23.17
CA ILE A 13 -9.81 -1.01 -23.12
C ILE A 13 -10.13 -0.47 -24.52
N SER A 14 -9.43 -0.93 -25.56
CA SER A 14 -9.70 -0.51 -26.93
C SER A 14 -11.10 -0.91 -27.40
N LYS A 15 -11.56 -2.15 -27.15
CA LYS A 15 -12.95 -2.55 -27.47
C LYS A 15 -14.00 -1.72 -26.73
N ARG A 16 -13.82 -1.46 -25.43
CA ARG A 16 -14.76 -0.68 -24.60
C ARG A 16 -14.88 0.78 -25.03
N LEU A 17 -13.77 1.39 -25.45
CA LEU A 17 -13.76 2.79 -25.93
C LEU A 17 -14.70 3.03 -27.12
N PHE A 18 -15.08 1.98 -27.85
CA PHE A 18 -15.94 2.03 -29.03
C PHE A 18 -17.39 1.56 -28.79
N THR A 19 -17.77 1.04 -27.61
CA THR A 19 -19.07 0.36 -27.44
C THR A 19 -20.02 0.94 -26.39
N SER A 20 -19.56 1.72 -25.41
CA SER A 20 -20.47 2.27 -24.40
C SER A 20 -21.07 3.62 -24.82
N HIS A 21 -22.40 3.65 -24.95
CA HIS A 21 -23.19 4.85 -25.14
C HIS A 21 -23.98 5.16 -23.86
N TYR A 22 -24.18 6.44 -23.59
CA TYR A 22 -25.03 6.86 -22.48
C TYR A 22 -26.50 6.59 -22.84
N VAL A 23 -27.24 5.97 -21.94
CA VAL A 23 -28.66 5.60 -22.14
C VAL A 23 -29.61 6.20 -21.10
N GLY A 24 -29.09 7.01 -20.18
CA GLY A 24 -29.90 7.69 -19.17
C GLY A 24 -30.73 8.85 -19.75
N LYS A 25 -31.62 9.40 -18.94
CA LYS A 25 -32.42 10.57 -19.31
C LYS A 25 -31.55 11.84 -19.33
N GLY A 26 -31.82 12.73 -20.28
CA GLY A 26 -31.14 14.03 -20.38
C GLY A 26 -29.67 13.94 -20.78
N ASN A 27 -28.91 14.99 -20.52
CA ASN A 27 -27.47 15.00 -20.76
C ASN A 27 -26.71 14.35 -19.59
N PRO A 28 -25.69 13.51 -19.84
CA PRO A 28 -24.88 12.94 -18.77
C PRO A 28 -24.09 14.04 -18.05
N CYS A 29 -24.14 14.03 -16.72
CA CYS A 29 -23.53 14.99 -15.82
C CYS A 29 -22.66 14.28 -14.77
N LEU A 30 -21.36 14.52 -14.86
CA LEU A 30 -20.33 13.99 -13.96
C LEU A 30 -19.87 15.08 -13.00
N GLY A 31 -19.83 14.80 -11.71
CA GLY A 31 -19.21 15.63 -10.69
C GLY A 31 -17.84 15.10 -10.28
N ILE A 32 -16.80 15.93 -10.37
CA ILE A 32 -15.46 15.64 -9.85
C ILE A 32 -15.29 16.41 -8.54
N ARG A 33 -15.30 15.68 -7.43
CA ARG A 33 -15.15 16.25 -6.08
C ARG A 33 -13.69 16.70 -5.84
N ARG A 34 -13.49 17.65 -4.92
CA ARG A 34 -12.16 17.91 -4.35
C ARG A 34 -11.84 16.92 -3.24
N GLU A 35 -10.58 16.50 -3.15
CA GLU A 35 -10.12 15.65 -2.05
C GLU A 35 -9.92 16.46 -0.76
N THR A 36 -10.33 15.88 0.37
CA THR A 36 -10.26 16.55 1.69
C THR A 36 -9.62 15.72 2.78
N ILE A 37 -9.27 14.45 2.51
CA ILE A 37 -8.88 13.49 3.54
C ILE A 37 -7.64 13.90 4.33
N ASN A 38 -6.63 14.45 3.65
CA ASN A 38 -5.41 15.00 4.26
C ASN A 38 -4.72 15.97 3.28
N ALA A 39 -3.65 16.62 3.75
CA ALA A 39 -2.89 17.61 2.96
C ALA A 39 -2.19 17.00 1.72
N TRP A 40 -1.80 15.72 1.82
CA TRP A 40 -1.03 15.02 0.80
C TRP A 40 -1.87 14.49 -0.37
N GLU A 41 -3.17 14.30 -0.17
CA GLU A 41 -4.08 13.86 -1.24
C GLU A 41 -4.34 14.98 -2.24
N ARG A 42 -3.42 15.11 -3.20
CA ARG A 42 -3.43 16.08 -4.30
C ARG A 42 -3.89 15.46 -5.63
N ARG A 43 -4.14 14.16 -5.66
CA ARG A 43 -4.60 13.45 -6.86
C ARG A 43 -6.04 13.82 -7.20
N ALA A 44 -6.45 13.45 -8.40
CA ALA A 44 -7.84 13.46 -8.84
C ALA A 44 -8.17 12.14 -9.54
N PRO A 45 -9.46 11.75 -9.63
CA PRO A 45 -9.83 10.54 -10.34
C PRO A 45 -9.62 10.67 -11.86
N LEU A 46 -9.63 11.90 -12.41
CA LEU A 46 -9.43 12.18 -13.82
C LEU A 46 -8.53 13.42 -14.03
N ALA A 47 -7.51 13.28 -14.88
CA ALA A 47 -6.72 14.42 -15.38
C ALA A 47 -7.50 15.29 -16.40
N PRO A 48 -7.09 16.55 -16.65
CA PRO A 48 -7.71 17.43 -17.64
C PRO A 48 -7.85 16.82 -19.05
N ALA A 49 -6.88 16.01 -19.49
CA ALA A 49 -6.95 15.31 -20.78
C ALA A 49 -8.15 14.35 -20.88
N HIS A 50 -8.49 13.65 -19.78
CA HIS A 50 -9.66 12.77 -19.70
C HIS A 50 -10.95 13.58 -19.75
N VAL A 51 -11.00 14.68 -19.00
CA VAL A 51 -12.13 15.60 -18.99
C VAL A 51 -12.41 16.16 -20.38
N LYS A 52 -11.36 16.59 -21.10
CA LYS A 52 -11.48 17.06 -22.50
C LYS A 52 -12.08 16.01 -23.43
N ARG A 53 -11.79 14.73 -23.20
CA ARG A 53 -12.37 13.64 -23.97
C ARG A 53 -13.82 13.36 -23.60
N LEU A 54 -14.22 13.58 -22.34
CA LEU A 54 -15.61 13.44 -21.88
C LEU A 54 -16.49 14.58 -22.38
N THR A 55 -16.02 15.82 -22.27
CA THR A 55 -16.76 17.02 -22.71
C THR A 55 -16.98 17.01 -24.23
N LYS A 56 -15.98 16.58 -25.01
CA LYS A 56 -16.13 16.33 -26.46
C LYS A 56 -17.16 15.26 -26.80
N LYS A 57 -17.43 14.31 -25.90
CA LYS A 57 -18.48 13.29 -26.03
C LYS A 57 -19.85 13.78 -25.55
N GLY A 58 -19.99 15.05 -25.17
CA GLY A 58 -21.25 15.63 -24.70
C GLY A 58 -21.52 15.42 -23.21
N VAL A 59 -20.56 14.91 -22.44
CA VAL A 59 -20.70 14.79 -20.98
C VAL A 59 -20.48 16.16 -20.34
N LYS A 60 -21.47 16.66 -19.60
CA LYS A 60 -21.31 17.83 -18.73
C LYS A 60 -20.44 17.42 -17.54
N VAL A 61 -19.31 18.10 -17.35
CA VAL A 61 -18.39 17.82 -16.23
C VAL A 61 -18.40 19.00 -15.28
N LEU A 62 -18.94 18.80 -14.09
CA LEU A 62 -18.85 19.71 -12.96
C LEU A 62 -17.60 19.37 -12.16
N ILE A 63 -16.86 20.39 -11.72
CA ILE A 63 -15.66 20.18 -10.91
C ILE A 63 -15.60 21.16 -9.75
N GLN A 64 -15.37 20.62 -8.56
CA GLN A 64 -15.15 21.46 -7.39
C GLN A 64 -13.78 22.17 -7.47
N PRO A 65 -13.75 23.50 -7.24
CA PRO A 65 -12.52 24.25 -7.01
C PRO A 65 -11.66 23.61 -5.92
N SER A 66 -10.34 23.55 -6.14
CA SER A 66 -9.37 23.06 -5.16
C SER A 66 -7.98 23.61 -5.44
N ASN A 67 -7.38 24.25 -4.45
CA ASN A 67 -5.98 24.70 -4.49
C ASN A 67 -4.99 23.58 -4.12
N ARG A 68 -5.49 22.43 -3.65
CA ARG A 68 -4.67 21.27 -3.28
C ARG A 68 -4.39 20.36 -4.46
N ARG A 69 -5.34 20.25 -5.39
CA ARG A 69 -5.25 19.35 -6.55
C ARG A 69 -4.00 19.69 -7.38
N VAL A 70 -3.27 18.66 -7.82
CA VAL A 70 -2.02 18.83 -8.58
C VAL A 70 -2.23 19.55 -9.91
N PHE A 71 -3.36 19.33 -10.56
CA PHE A 71 -3.77 20.04 -11.76
C PHE A 71 -4.55 21.31 -11.37
N PRO A 72 -4.10 22.50 -11.78
CA PRO A 72 -4.82 23.75 -11.60
C PRO A 72 -6.25 23.68 -12.16
N ILE A 73 -7.18 24.41 -11.52
CA ILE A 73 -8.58 24.45 -11.96
C ILE A 73 -8.73 24.98 -13.39
N GLN A 74 -7.85 25.89 -13.81
CA GLN A 74 -7.84 26.47 -15.15
C GLN A 74 -7.64 25.39 -16.24
N ASP A 75 -6.84 24.35 -15.97
CA ASP A 75 -6.62 23.27 -16.93
C ASP A 75 -7.91 22.46 -17.16
N TYR A 76 -8.70 22.27 -16.10
CA TYR A 76 -10.02 21.62 -16.20
C TYR A 76 -11.04 22.47 -16.94
N VAL A 77 -11.06 23.79 -16.69
CA VAL A 77 -11.93 24.72 -17.41
C VAL A 77 -11.56 24.77 -18.89
N ALA A 78 -10.27 24.82 -19.22
CA ALA A 78 -9.79 24.74 -20.60
C ALA A 78 -10.10 23.39 -21.27
N ALA A 79 -10.26 22.32 -20.48
CA ALA A 79 -10.76 21.03 -20.93
C ALA A 79 -12.29 20.97 -21.09
N GLY A 80 -13.02 22.04 -20.77
CA GLY A 80 -14.47 22.17 -20.91
C GLY A 80 -15.27 21.78 -19.66
N ALA A 81 -14.63 21.59 -18.50
CA ALA A 81 -15.36 21.44 -17.24
C ALA A 81 -15.90 22.79 -16.75
N ILE A 82 -16.96 22.72 -15.95
CA ILE A 82 -17.59 23.86 -15.30
C ILE A 82 -17.16 23.84 -13.84
N ALA A 83 -16.41 24.87 -13.42
CA ALA A 83 -16.00 25.01 -12.03
C ALA A 83 -17.21 25.45 -11.18
N GLN A 84 -17.60 24.61 -10.22
CA GLN A 84 -18.78 24.85 -9.38
C GLN A 84 -18.64 24.09 -8.05
N GLU A 85 -19.13 24.70 -6.97
CA GLU A 85 -19.12 24.11 -5.63
C GLU A 85 -20.19 23.03 -5.43
N ASP A 86 -21.42 23.33 -5.83
CA ASP A 86 -22.55 22.41 -5.75
C ASP A 86 -22.49 21.37 -6.87
N LEU A 87 -22.51 20.09 -6.49
CA LEU A 87 -22.51 18.94 -7.40
C LEU A 87 -23.88 18.25 -7.48
N SER A 88 -24.93 18.83 -6.90
CA SER A 88 -26.28 18.22 -6.81
C SER A 88 -26.90 17.92 -8.18
N GLU A 89 -26.46 18.59 -9.26
CA GLU A 89 -26.90 18.27 -10.62
C GLU A 89 -26.32 16.95 -11.15
N ALA A 90 -25.12 16.55 -10.70
CA ALA A 90 -24.44 15.37 -11.22
C ALA A 90 -25.22 14.08 -10.91
N GLN A 91 -25.29 13.15 -11.87
CA GLN A 91 -25.80 11.80 -11.59
C GLN A 91 -24.74 10.94 -10.91
N LEU A 92 -23.49 11.10 -11.36
CA LEU A 92 -22.31 10.41 -10.83
C LEU A 92 -21.36 11.41 -10.19
N ILE A 93 -20.96 11.18 -8.94
CA ILE A 93 -19.93 11.96 -8.25
C ILE A 93 -18.72 11.06 -7.99
N ILE A 94 -17.54 11.50 -8.44
CA ILE A 94 -16.29 10.73 -8.31
C ILE A 94 -15.25 11.46 -7.45
N SER A 95 -14.52 10.68 -6.67
CA SER A 95 -13.35 11.09 -5.87
C SER A 95 -12.35 9.93 -5.81
N VAL A 96 -11.10 10.22 -5.45
CA VAL A 96 -10.10 9.19 -5.17
C VAL A 96 -10.42 8.52 -3.84
N LYS A 97 -10.60 9.32 -2.77
CA LYS A 97 -10.83 8.83 -1.41
C LYS A 97 -12.27 9.03 -0.97
N GLN A 98 -12.58 8.50 0.21
CA GLN A 98 -13.88 8.60 0.85
C GLN A 98 -14.36 10.04 1.06
N VAL A 99 -15.67 10.22 1.07
CA VAL A 99 -16.35 11.51 1.21
C VAL A 99 -16.80 11.70 2.67
N PRO A 100 -16.58 12.89 3.26
CA PRO A 100 -17.12 13.21 4.58
C PRO A 100 -18.64 13.00 4.65
N ILE A 101 -19.10 12.43 5.76
CA ILE A 101 -20.50 12.02 5.98
C ILE A 101 -21.48 13.18 5.76
N ASP A 102 -21.13 14.36 6.22
CA ASP A 102 -21.92 15.60 6.07
C ASP A 102 -22.08 16.04 4.61
N GLN A 103 -21.17 15.63 3.72
CA GLN A 103 -21.13 16.06 2.31
C GLN A 103 -21.78 15.06 1.34
N LEU A 104 -22.22 13.90 1.81
CA LEU A 104 -22.85 12.87 0.96
C LEU A 104 -24.26 13.27 0.49
N ILE A 105 -24.40 13.71 -0.75
CA ILE A 105 -25.72 14.05 -1.31
C ILE A 105 -26.59 12.79 -1.46
N PRO A 106 -27.84 12.77 -0.94
CA PRO A 106 -28.72 11.61 -1.05
C PRO A 106 -29.17 11.31 -2.48
N ASP A 107 -29.55 10.05 -2.72
CA ASP A 107 -30.09 9.58 -4.00
C ASP A 107 -29.15 9.82 -5.20
N LYS A 108 -27.84 9.77 -4.96
CA LYS A 108 -26.79 9.88 -5.99
C LYS A 108 -26.00 8.59 -6.17
N THR A 109 -25.32 8.50 -7.31
CA THR A 109 -24.28 7.48 -7.53
C THR A 109 -22.92 8.08 -7.20
N TYR A 110 -22.15 7.39 -6.35
CA TYR A 110 -20.77 7.76 -6.02
C TYR A 110 -19.81 6.68 -6.50
N ALA A 111 -18.59 7.08 -6.90
CA ALA A 111 -17.50 6.15 -7.11
C ALA A 111 -16.19 6.64 -6.48
N PHE A 112 -15.61 5.83 -5.58
CA PHE A 112 -14.34 6.09 -4.88
C PHE A 112 -13.80 4.82 -4.21
N PHE A 113 -12.56 4.85 -3.71
CA PHE A 113 -12.05 3.80 -2.81
C PHE A 113 -12.73 3.91 -1.45
N SER A 114 -13.76 3.07 -1.21
CA SER A 114 -14.58 3.22 0.00
C SER A 114 -13.96 2.58 1.23
N HIS A 115 -13.11 1.57 1.01
CA HIS A 115 -12.50 0.78 2.08
C HIS A 115 -13.56 0.26 3.07
N THR A 116 -14.68 -0.25 2.55
CA THR A 116 -15.79 -0.82 3.34
C THR A 116 -15.95 -2.34 3.18
N ILE A 117 -15.41 -2.91 2.10
CA ILE A 117 -15.60 -4.32 1.72
C ILE A 117 -15.00 -5.34 2.72
N LYS A 118 -14.11 -4.92 3.63
CA LYS A 118 -13.56 -5.77 4.70
C LYS A 118 -14.17 -5.40 6.07
N ALA A 119 -15.28 -4.66 6.09
CA ALA A 119 -15.92 -4.13 7.29
C ALA A 119 -14.97 -3.32 8.18
N GLN A 120 -14.10 -2.51 7.56
CA GLN A 120 -13.14 -1.67 8.27
C GLN A 120 -13.86 -0.69 9.21
N PRO A 121 -13.61 -0.72 10.53
CA PRO A 121 -14.38 0.03 11.52
C PRO A 121 -14.53 1.53 11.20
N ASP A 122 -13.44 2.17 10.77
CA ASP A 122 -13.39 3.62 10.52
C ASP A 122 -14.35 4.09 9.41
N ASN A 123 -14.67 3.21 8.45
CA ASN A 123 -15.52 3.55 7.31
C ASN A 123 -16.97 3.06 7.45
N MET A 124 -17.30 2.31 8.51
CA MET A 124 -18.67 1.83 8.73
C MET A 124 -19.69 2.95 8.96
N PRO A 125 -19.40 4.05 9.69
CA PRO A 125 -20.33 5.17 9.81
C PRO A 125 -20.66 5.84 8.45
N MET A 126 -19.68 5.89 7.54
CA MET A 126 -19.90 6.36 6.18
C MET A 126 -20.80 5.40 5.41
N LEU A 127 -20.56 4.09 5.49
CA LEU A 127 -21.40 3.09 4.84
C LEU A 127 -22.85 3.16 5.34
N ASP A 128 -23.06 3.30 6.65
CA ASP A 128 -24.41 3.45 7.23
C ASP A 128 -25.12 4.70 6.70
N THR A 129 -24.38 5.80 6.54
CA THR A 129 -24.91 7.03 5.94
C THR A 129 -25.26 6.83 4.46
N ILE A 130 -24.42 6.13 3.71
CA ILE A 130 -24.64 5.78 2.30
C ILE A 130 -25.93 4.97 2.15
N LEU A 131 -26.14 3.97 3.00
CA LEU A 131 -27.36 3.17 3.03
C LEU A 131 -28.58 4.06 3.38
N HIS A 132 -28.50 4.84 4.46
CA HIS A 132 -29.60 5.71 4.89
C HIS A 132 -29.99 6.74 3.82
N ARG A 133 -29.00 7.32 3.12
CA ARG A 133 -29.20 8.30 2.04
C ARG A 133 -29.51 7.66 0.68
N ARG A 134 -29.71 6.34 0.63
CA ARG A 134 -29.99 5.55 -0.59
C ARG A 134 -28.99 5.81 -1.71
N ILE A 135 -27.73 6.03 -1.35
CA ILE A 135 -26.65 6.25 -2.29
C ILE A 135 -26.26 4.92 -2.94
N ARG A 136 -26.05 4.95 -4.25
CA ARG A 136 -25.43 3.86 -4.98
C ARG A 136 -23.91 4.03 -4.96
N LEU A 137 -23.20 3.16 -4.25
CA LEU A 137 -21.75 3.23 -4.12
C LEU A 137 -21.08 2.24 -5.08
N ILE A 138 -20.21 2.74 -5.95
CA ILE A 138 -19.30 1.95 -6.80
C ILE A 138 -17.90 2.00 -6.17
N ASP A 139 -17.33 0.86 -5.80
CA ASP A 139 -15.97 0.83 -5.27
C ASP A 139 -14.96 0.50 -6.37
N TYR A 140 -14.00 1.40 -6.60
CA TYR A 140 -12.93 1.20 -7.59
C TYR A 140 -12.10 -0.07 -7.33
N GLU A 141 -11.98 -0.51 -6.08
CA GLU A 141 -11.26 -1.74 -5.73
C GLU A 141 -11.95 -2.99 -6.31
N LYS A 142 -13.25 -2.91 -6.57
CA LYS A 142 -14.08 -4.01 -7.09
C LYS A 142 -14.33 -3.95 -8.59
N ILE A 143 -13.72 -3.01 -9.30
CA ILE A 143 -13.63 -3.03 -10.76
C ILE A 143 -12.57 -4.07 -11.16
N VAL A 144 -13.02 -5.30 -11.35
CA VAL A 144 -12.21 -6.49 -11.65
C VAL A 144 -12.67 -7.18 -12.93
N ASP A 145 -11.78 -7.88 -13.62
CA ASP A 145 -12.15 -8.75 -14.74
C ASP A 145 -12.83 -10.05 -14.26
N GLU A 146 -13.13 -10.94 -15.21
CA GLU A 146 -13.77 -12.24 -14.96
C GLU A 146 -12.91 -13.18 -14.11
N GLN A 147 -11.60 -12.96 -14.07
CA GLN A 147 -10.65 -13.71 -13.25
C GLN A 147 -10.42 -13.05 -11.88
N GLY A 148 -11.14 -11.98 -11.56
CA GLY A 148 -10.99 -11.24 -10.30
C GLY A 148 -9.77 -10.32 -10.25
N LYS A 149 -9.05 -10.14 -11.38
CA LYS A 149 -7.91 -9.22 -11.43
C LYS A 149 -8.39 -7.79 -11.52
N ARG A 150 -7.91 -6.96 -10.59
CA ARG A 150 -8.24 -5.54 -10.52
C ARG A 150 -7.77 -4.78 -11.76
N LEU A 151 -8.65 -3.92 -12.29
CA LEU A 151 -8.43 -3.18 -13.53
C LEU A 151 -8.08 -1.71 -13.30
N VAL A 152 -8.50 -1.15 -12.15
CA VAL A 152 -8.30 0.27 -11.81
C VAL A 152 -7.51 0.38 -10.50
N MET A 153 -6.25 0.83 -10.57
CA MET A 153 -5.32 0.89 -9.43
C MET A 153 -4.16 1.88 -9.62
N PHE A 154 -3.48 2.24 -8.53
CA PHE A 154 -2.31 3.13 -8.53
C PHE A 154 -0.95 2.40 -8.44
N GLY A 155 -0.93 1.07 -8.55
CA GLY A 155 0.21 0.24 -8.09
C GLY A 155 1.60 0.65 -8.58
N ARG A 156 1.76 1.03 -9.86
CA ARG A 156 3.07 1.43 -10.42
C ARG A 156 3.67 2.64 -9.72
N TRP A 157 2.86 3.66 -9.46
CA TRP A 157 3.30 4.90 -8.81
C TRP A 157 3.56 4.73 -7.31
N ALA A 158 2.95 3.72 -6.68
CA ALA A 158 3.34 3.31 -5.34
C ALA A 158 4.77 2.74 -5.32
N GLY A 159 5.12 1.93 -6.33
CA GLY A 159 6.48 1.42 -6.55
C GLY A 159 7.51 2.53 -6.74
N TYR A 160 7.19 3.53 -7.56
CA TYR A 160 8.06 4.69 -7.79
C TYR A 160 8.32 5.46 -6.49
N ALA A 161 7.26 5.90 -5.81
CA ALA A 161 7.40 6.69 -4.60
C ALA A 161 8.12 5.91 -3.48
N GLY A 162 7.73 4.65 -3.25
CA GLY A 162 8.36 3.81 -2.23
C GLY A 162 9.85 3.56 -2.50
N PHE A 163 10.24 3.36 -3.76
CA PHE A 163 11.65 3.18 -4.11
C PHE A 163 12.47 4.46 -3.92
N ILE A 164 11.93 5.63 -4.29
CA ILE A 164 12.61 6.92 -4.06
C ILE A 164 12.77 7.17 -2.56
N ASP A 165 11.70 6.99 -1.78
CA ASP A 165 11.72 7.25 -0.34
C ASP A 165 12.68 6.30 0.38
N ILE A 166 12.70 5.01 0.04
CA ILE A 166 13.63 4.09 0.71
C ILE A 166 15.08 4.40 0.38
N LEU A 167 15.40 4.92 -0.82
CA LEU A 167 16.75 5.39 -1.13
C LEU A 167 17.12 6.63 -0.32
N HIS A 168 16.21 7.60 -0.18
CA HIS A 168 16.43 8.75 0.69
C HIS A 168 16.67 8.32 2.14
N GLY A 169 15.78 7.48 2.68
CA GLY A 169 15.91 6.96 4.04
C GLY A 169 17.17 6.12 4.24
N LEU A 170 17.56 5.32 3.23
CA LEU A 170 18.82 4.57 3.23
C LEU A 170 20.03 5.51 3.35
N GLY A 171 20.03 6.64 2.63
CA GLY A 171 21.06 7.67 2.76
C GLY A 171 21.19 8.20 4.18
N LEU A 172 20.06 8.54 4.82
CA LEU A 172 20.02 9.00 6.21
C LEU A 172 20.48 7.92 7.20
N ARG A 173 20.02 6.68 7.02
CA ARG A 173 20.38 5.56 7.89
C ARG A 173 21.86 5.23 7.80
N LEU A 174 22.42 5.21 6.59
CA LEU A 174 23.85 4.99 6.39
C LEU A 174 24.68 6.12 6.98
N LEU A 175 24.23 7.39 6.85
CA LEU A 175 24.90 8.52 7.48
C LEU A 175 24.96 8.38 9.00
N ALA A 176 23.84 8.00 9.64
CA ALA A 176 23.78 7.77 11.08
C ALA A 176 24.68 6.61 11.55
N LEU A 177 24.88 5.62 10.68
CA LEU A 177 25.84 4.52 10.88
C LEU A 177 27.30 4.89 10.53
N GLY A 178 27.56 6.17 10.18
CA GLY A 178 28.90 6.69 9.89
C GLY A 178 29.38 6.47 8.45
N HIS A 179 28.46 6.28 7.51
CA HIS A 179 28.77 6.08 6.09
C HIS A 179 28.20 7.21 5.21
N HIS A 180 29.09 7.93 4.54
CA HIS A 180 28.71 8.83 3.46
C HIS A 180 28.45 8.03 2.17
N THR A 181 27.28 8.20 1.54
CA THR A 181 26.93 7.52 0.29
C THR A 181 26.17 8.47 -0.65
N PRO A 182 26.19 8.22 -1.99
CA PRO A 182 25.44 9.03 -2.96
C PRO A 182 23.93 9.10 -2.67
N PHE A 183 23.36 8.12 -1.97
CA PHE A 183 21.95 8.11 -1.59
C PHE A 183 21.55 9.27 -0.68
N LEU A 184 22.50 9.88 0.05
CA LEU A 184 22.26 11.04 0.92
C LEU A 184 21.68 12.24 0.16
N HIS A 185 21.94 12.33 -1.15
CA HIS A 185 21.51 13.44 -1.99
C HIS A 185 20.17 13.20 -2.70
N ILE A 186 19.58 12.02 -2.55
CA ILE A 186 18.24 11.73 -3.06
C ILE A 186 17.22 12.32 -2.09
N GLY A 187 16.35 13.20 -2.55
CA GLY A 187 15.20 13.70 -1.77
C GLY A 187 14.03 12.72 -1.73
N LEU A 188 13.06 12.97 -0.83
CA LEU A 188 11.78 12.25 -0.79
C LEU A 188 11.00 12.41 -2.10
N ALA A 189 10.13 11.45 -2.41
CA ALA A 189 9.37 11.42 -3.66
C ALA A 189 8.59 12.72 -3.90
N HIS A 190 7.97 13.28 -2.87
CA HIS A 190 7.18 14.51 -2.98
C HIS A 190 8.02 15.80 -3.19
N ASN A 191 9.34 15.74 -3.05
CA ASN A 191 10.24 16.87 -3.36
C ASN A 191 10.45 17.04 -4.86
N TYR A 192 10.16 16.02 -5.66
CA TYR A 192 10.23 16.09 -7.10
C TYR A 192 8.88 16.54 -7.67
N ARG A 193 8.92 17.47 -8.63
CA ARG A 193 7.72 17.93 -9.33
C ARG A 193 7.10 16.81 -10.17
N ASP A 194 7.95 16.01 -10.79
CA ASP A 194 7.61 14.93 -11.70
C ASP A 194 8.68 13.83 -11.64
N SER A 195 8.36 12.71 -12.25
CA SER A 195 9.22 11.52 -12.34
C SER A 195 10.51 11.76 -13.10
N HIS A 196 10.57 12.71 -14.04
CA HIS A 196 11.81 13.01 -14.75
C HIS A 196 12.86 13.62 -13.81
N MET A 197 12.46 14.54 -12.93
CA MET A 197 13.35 15.10 -11.91
C MET A 197 13.88 14.02 -10.97
N ALA A 198 13.02 13.12 -10.49
CA ALA A 198 13.43 12.01 -9.64
C ALA A 198 14.44 11.09 -10.34
N ILE A 199 14.16 10.72 -11.60
CA ILE A 199 15.05 9.87 -12.42
C ILE A 199 16.43 10.51 -12.59
N ASN A 200 16.50 11.83 -12.78
CA ASN A 200 17.79 12.52 -12.90
C ASN A 200 18.59 12.43 -11.59
N ALA A 201 17.96 12.64 -10.43
CA ALA A 201 18.63 12.48 -9.14
C ALA A 201 19.14 11.04 -8.92
N LEU A 202 18.38 10.03 -9.35
CA LEU A 202 18.82 8.63 -9.32
C LEU A 202 20.03 8.39 -10.25
N ARG A 203 20.04 9.00 -11.44
CA ARG A 203 21.17 8.88 -12.38
C ARG A 203 22.43 9.54 -11.85
N ASP A 204 22.31 10.69 -11.18
CA ASP A 204 23.44 11.37 -10.55
C ASP A 204 24.06 10.50 -9.44
N ALA A 205 23.23 9.95 -8.55
CA ALA A 205 23.68 8.97 -7.55
C ALA A 205 24.28 7.72 -8.19
N GLY A 206 23.68 7.24 -9.28
CA GLY A 206 24.18 6.11 -10.05
C GLY A 206 25.54 6.34 -10.69
N TYR A 207 25.81 7.56 -11.18
CA TYR A 207 27.11 7.93 -11.72
C TYR A 207 28.21 7.85 -10.65
N GLU A 208 27.95 8.37 -9.45
CA GLU A 208 28.89 8.27 -8.33
C GLU A 208 29.16 6.81 -7.90
N ILE A 209 28.13 5.96 -7.88
CA ILE A 209 28.28 4.53 -7.62
C ILE A 209 29.20 3.90 -8.68
N ALA A 210 29.01 4.20 -9.96
CA ALA A 210 29.83 3.68 -11.05
C ALA A 210 31.30 4.10 -10.97
N LEU A 211 31.58 5.27 -10.38
CA LEU A 211 32.92 5.78 -10.11
C LEU A 211 33.59 5.16 -8.87
N ASN A 212 32.95 4.22 -8.18
CA ASN A 212 33.39 3.62 -6.91
C ASN A 212 33.38 4.59 -5.72
N ASN A 213 32.48 5.58 -5.69
CA ASN A 213 32.31 6.47 -4.53
C ASN A 213 31.53 5.82 -3.37
N MET A 214 31.21 4.53 -3.46
CA MET A 214 30.59 3.78 -2.36
C MET A 214 31.65 3.29 -1.34
N PRO A 215 31.40 3.44 -0.02
CA PRO A 215 32.31 2.92 1.00
C PRO A 215 32.48 1.39 0.92
N ARG A 216 33.74 0.94 0.93
CA ARG A 216 34.07 -0.50 0.85
C ARG A 216 33.56 -1.31 2.04
N SER A 217 33.43 -0.67 3.20
CA SER A 217 32.90 -1.27 4.44
C SER A 217 31.45 -1.74 4.34
N LEU A 218 30.68 -1.26 3.37
CA LEU A 218 29.30 -1.69 3.15
C LEU A 218 29.20 -3.03 2.41
N GLY A 219 30.25 -3.38 1.64
CA GLY A 219 30.19 -4.49 0.69
C GLY A 219 29.13 -4.27 -0.42
N PRO A 220 28.83 -5.32 -1.20
CA PRO A 220 27.84 -5.24 -2.28
C PRO A 220 26.43 -5.03 -1.71
N LEU A 221 25.68 -4.05 -2.23
CA LEU A 221 24.29 -3.82 -1.83
C LEU A 221 23.33 -4.65 -2.68
N VAL A 222 22.43 -5.38 -2.02
CA VAL A 222 21.44 -6.26 -2.65
C VAL A 222 20.03 -5.74 -2.35
N PHE A 223 19.30 -5.39 -3.40
CA PHE A 223 17.91 -4.97 -3.41
C PHE A 223 17.03 -6.17 -3.76
N VAL A 224 16.17 -6.59 -2.83
CA VAL A 224 15.21 -7.67 -3.04
C VAL A 224 13.83 -7.09 -3.26
N PHE A 225 13.27 -7.33 -4.44
CA PHE A 225 11.91 -6.92 -4.81
C PHE A 225 10.98 -8.11 -4.66
N THR A 226 9.98 -8.02 -3.79
CA THR A 226 8.99 -9.10 -3.65
C THR A 226 7.79 -8.86 -4.57
N GLY A 227 7.33 -9.94 -5.18
CA GLY A 227 6.18 -9.93 -6.08
C GLY A 227 6.53 -9.47 -7.49
N THR A 228 5.65 -9.81 -8.43
CA THR A 228 5.82 -9.53 -9.87
C THR A 228 4.77 -8.54 -10.40
N GLY A 229 4.01 -7.91 -9.50
CA GLY A 229 2.94 -6.96 -9.83
C GLY A 229 3.44 -5.55 -10.16
N ASN A 230 2.48 -4.64 -10.39
CA ASN A 230 2.76 -3.25 -10.80
C ASN A 230 3.64 -2.47 -9.82
N VAL A 231 3.52 -2.73 -8.51
CA VAL A 231 4.34 -2.08 -7.47
C VAL A 231 5.82 -2.44 -7.65
N SER A 232 6.11 -3.74 -7.70
CA SER A 232 7.47 -4.27 -7.89
C SER A 232 8.06 -3.80 -9.21
N GLN A 233 7.29 -3.87 -10.30
CA GLN A 233 7.72 -3.35 -11.61
C GLN A 233 8.03 -1.85 -11.58
N GLY A 234 7.20 -1.04 -10.89
CA GLY A 234 7.46 0.39 -10.76
C GLY A 234 8.76 0.70 -10.01
N ALA A 235 9.05 -0.04 -8.95
CA ALA A 235 10.31 0.10 -8.22
C ALA A 235 11.53 -0.35 -9.07
N GLN A 236 11.38 -1.46 -9.81
CA GLN A 236 12.41 -1.98 -10.72
C GLN A 236 12.74 -1.00 -11.85
N GLU A 237 11.75 -0.33 -12.44
CA GLU A 237 11.97 0.68 -13.48
C GLU A 237 12.86 1.83 -12.99
N LEU A 238 12.75 2.22 -11.72
CA LEU A 238 13.64 3.23 -11.13
C LEU A 238 15.01 2.65 -10.77
N PHE A 239 15.06 1.43 -10.25
CA PHE A 239 16.30 0.72 -9.96
C PHE A 239 17.20 0.61 -11.19
N GLU A 240 16.62 0.43 -12.37
CA GLU A 240 17.34 0.34 -13.65
C GLU A 240 18.10 1.63 -14.02
N HIS A 241 17.83 2.76 -13.36
CA HIS A 241 18.59 4.00 -13.53
C HIS A 241 19.88 4.07 -12.71
N LEU A 242 20.10 3.12 -11.79
CA LEU A 242 21.37 2.91 -11.10
C LEU A 242 22.25 1.95 -11.92
N PRO A 243 23.59 1.97 -11.77
CA PRO A 243 24.44 0.91 -12.29
C PRO A 243 24.08 -0.39 -11.58
N HIS A 244 23.54 -1.36 -12.29
CA HIS A 244 22.93 -2.54 -11.67
C HIS A 244 23.25 -3.86 -12.36
N GLU A 245 23.05 -4.95 -11.63
CA GLU A 245 23.03 -6.33 -12.14
C GLU A 245 21.88 -7.09 -11.48
N TYR A 246 20.98 -7.65 -12.29
CA TYR A 246 19.95 -8.57 -11.78
C TYR A 246 20.51 -9.98 -11.61
N VAL A 247 20.20 -10.62 -10.49
CA VAL A 247 20.63 -11.98 -10.13
C VAL A 247 19.47 -12.82 -9.62
N ASP A 248 19.56 -14.13 -9.82
CA ASP A 248 18.61 -15.09 -9.25
C ASP A 248 18.85 -15.32 -7.75
N VAL A 249 17.88 -15.95 -7.09
CA VAL A 249 17.94 -16.28 -5.66
C VAL A 249 19.15 -17.17 -5.33
N ALA A 250 19.47 -18.13 -6.20
CA ALA A 250 20.59 -19.07 -6.00
C ALA A 250 21.97 -18.38 -6.03
N THR A 251 22.07 -17.22 -6.67
CA THR A 251 23.30 -16.45 -6.86
C THR A 251 23.54 -15.43 -5.73
N LEU A 252 22.51 -15.09 -4.94
CA LEU A 252 22.62 -14.18 -3.78
C LEU A 252 23.82 -14.47 -2.86
N PRO A 253 24.09 -15.73 -2.42
CA PRO A 253 25.21 -16.01 -1.53
C PRO A 253 26.59 -15.70 -2.16
N LYS A 254 26.70 -15.80 -3.49
CA LYS A 254 27.93 -15.48 -4.23
C LYS A 254 28.13 -13.97 -4.33
N VAL A 255 27.06 -13.22 -4.62
CA VAL A 255 27.07 -11.76 -4.72
C VAL A 255 27.51 -11.13 -3.41
N VAL A 256 26.97 -11.58 -2.28
CA VAL A 256 27.34 -11.05 -0.95
C VAL A 256 28.85 -11.15 -0.69
N LYS A 257 29.52 -12.18 -1.21
CA LYS A 257 30.95 -12.44 -0.97
C LYS A 257 31.88 -11.81 -2.01
N LYS A 258 31.45 -11.73 -3.27
CA LYS A 258 32.33 -11.42 -4.42
C LYS A 258 31.76 -10.35 -5.36
N GLY A 259 30.65 -9.73 -5.00
CA GLY A 259 30.03 -8.67 -5.78
C GLY A 259 30.97 -7.47 -5.96
N GLN A 260 30.82 -6.79 -7.09
CA GLN A 260 31.52 -5.54 -7.37
C GLN A 260 30.83 -4.39 -6.64
N LEU A 261 31.59 -3.36 -6.27
CA LEU A 261 31.10 -2.23 -5.49
C LEU A 261 30.71 -1.01 -6.34
N ASN A 262 31.02 -1.05 -7.64
CA ASN A 262 30.65 -0.01 -8.60
C ASN A 262 29.22 -0.16 -9.16
N LYS A 263 28.42 -1.03 -8.56
CA LYS A 263 27.04 -1.31 -8.95
C LYS A 263 26.24 -1.90 -7.80
N VAL A 264 24.92 -1.89 -7.95
CA VAL A 264 23.96 -2.51 -7.02
C VAL A 264 23.37 -3.78 -7.62
N TYR A 265 22.95 -4.71 -6.78
CA TYR A 265 22.40 -6.00 -7.22
C TYR A 265 20.90 -6.05 -6.98
N GLY A 266 20.13 -6.47 -7.99
CA GLY A 266 18.69 -6.62 -7.90
C GLY A 266 18.30 -8.10 -7.92
N CYS A 267 17.36 -8.50 -7.07
CA CYS A 267 16.77 -9.85 -7.11
C CYS A 267 15.25 -9.73 -7.02
N VAL A 268 14.56 -10.26 -8.03
CA VAL A 268 13.09 -10.28 -8.08
C VAL A 268 12.62 -11.64 -7.57
N VAL A 269 11.80 -11.62 -6.52
CA VAL A 269 11.34 -12.82 -5.83
C VAL A 269 9.85 -12.98 -6.07
N GLY A 270 9.51 -14.00 -6.86
CA GLY A 270 8.15 -14.46 -7.07
C GLY A 270 7.72 -15.51 -6.04
N ARG A 271 6.44 -15.85 -6.06
CA ARG A 271 5.84 -16.87 -5.15
C ARG A 271 6.60 -18.20 -5.17
N HIS A 272 6.98 -18.67 -6.36
CA HIS A 272 7.67 -19.95 -6.57
C HIS A 272 9.10 -20.00 -5.98
N ASP A 273 9.72 -18.84 -5.73
CA ASP A 273 11.09 -18.77 -5.22
C ASP A 273 11.17 -19.03 -3.72
N HIS A 274 10.08 -18.78 -2.97
CA HIS A 274 10.10 -18.85 -1.51
C HIS A 274 8.95 -19.65 -0.90
N LEU A 275 7.86 -19.90 -1.63
CA LEU A 275 6.76 -20.72 -1.13
C LEU A 275 7.01 -22.19 -1.47
N VAL A 276 7.00 -23.01 -0.42
CA VAL A 276 7.12 -24.47 -0.52
C VAL A 276 5.92 -25.14 0.09
N HIS A 277 5.46 -26.23 -0.51
CA HIS A 277 4.39 -27.00 0.09
C HIS A 277 4.92 -27.72 1.34
N LYS A 278 4.13 -27.73 2.42
CA LYS A 278 4.43 -28.41 3.69
C LYS A 278 4.78 -29.90 3.57
N ASN A 279 4.34 -30.59 2.52
CA ASN A 279 4.61 -32.02 2.27
C ASN A 279 5.80 -32.25 1.31
N GLY A 280 6.46 -31.18 0.85
CA GLY A 280 7.57 -31.25 -0.11
C GLY A 280 7.16 -31.32 -1.58
N ALA A 281 5.87 -31.22 -1.91
CA ALA A 281 5.41 -31.13 -3.29
C ALA A 281 5.91 -29.83 -3.98
N PRO A 282 6.07 -29.83 -5.32
CA PRO A 282 6.36 -28.62 -6.08
C PRO A 282 5.31 -27.53 -5.86
N PHE A 283 5.72 -26.27 -5.96
CA PHE A 283 4.81 -25.14 -5.87
C PHE A 283 3.82 -25.13 -7.05
N ASP A 284 2.52 -25.15 -6.75
CA ASP A 284 1.45 -24.95 -7.72
C ASP A 284 0.67 -23.66 -7.39
N VAL A 285 0.50 -22.81 -8.40
CA VAL A 285 -0.14 -21.50 -8.25
C VAL A 285 -1.62 -21.63 -7.91
N ARG A 286 -2.33 -22.58 -8.53
CA ARG A 286 -3.79 -22.75 -8.34
C ARG A 286 -4.09 -23.32 -6.96
N GLU A 287 -3.28 -24.28 -6.51
CA GLU A 287 -3.39 -24.81 -5.16
C GLU A 287 -3.12 -23.71 -4.13
N PHE A 288 -2.08 -22.89 -4.31
CA PHE A 288 -1.81 -21.78 -3.39
C PHE A 288 -2.95 -20.76 -3.34
N GLU A 289 -3.61 -20.47 -4.46
CA GLU A 289 -4.74 -19.55 -4.51
C GLU A 289 -5.98 -20.09 -3.77
N GLN A 290 -6.17 -21.40 -3.71
CA GLN A 290 -7.30 -22.05 -3.04
C GLN A 290 -7.00 -22.42 -1.58
N HIS A 291 -5.75 -22.81 -1.30
CA HIS A 291 -5.29 -23.37 -0.04
C HIS A 291 -3.91 -22.81 0.38
N PRO A 292 -3.81 -21.48 0.60
CA PRO A 292 -2.55 -20.84 0.96
C PRO A 292 -1.95 -21.38 2.27
N GLU A 293 -2.78 -21.91 3.17
CA GLU A 293 -2.39 -22.49 4.45
C GLU A 293 -1.53 -23.77 4.32
N ARG A 294 -1.48 -24.39 3.14
CA ARG A 294 -0.66 -25.58 2.87
C ARG A 294 0.81 -25.28 2.59
N PHE A 295 1.15 -24.00 2.45
CA PHE A 295 2.48 -23.55 2.08
C PHE A 295 3.21 -22.91 3.27
N LEU A 296 4.53 -22.98 3.24
CA LEU A 296 5.44 -22.28 4.15
C LEU A 296 6.32 -21.35 3.32
N SER A 297 6.74 -20.24 3.92
CA SER A 297 7.67 -19.30 3.30
C SER A 297 9.09 -19.57 3.80
N ARG A 298 10.03 -19.75 2.87
CA ARG A 298 11.48 -19.82 3.13
C ARG A 298 12.19 -18.48 2.91
N PHE A 299 11.42 -17.42 2.69
CA PHE A 299 11.96 -16.09 2.39
C PHE A 299 12.93 -15.60 3.48
N ALA A 300 12.53 -15.69 4.74
CA ALA A 300 13.33 -15.27 5.89
C ALA A 300 14.66 -16.04 6.04
N THR A 301 14.71 -17.30 5.59
CA THR A 301 15.85 -18.20 5.81
C THR A 301 16.78 -18.31 4.60
N GLU A 302 16.25 -18.23 3.39
CA GLU A 302 17.01 -18.50 2.16
C GLU A 302 17.27 -17.25 1.30
N ILE A 303 16.53 -16.15 1.53
CA ILE A 303 16.62 -14.92 0.71
C ILE A 303 16.98 -13.70 1.56
N ALA A 304 16.16 -13.38 2.56
CA ALA A 304 16.32 -12.20 3.41
C ALA A 304 17.72 -12.07 4.07
N PRO A 305 18.45 -13.15 4.44
CA PRO A 305 19.79 -13.03 5.00
C PRO A 305 20.82 -12.39 4.05
N TYR A 306 20.54 -12.38 2.75
CA TYR A 306 21.40 -11.79 1.73
C TYR A 306 20.97 -10.39 1.29
N ALA A 307 19.78 -9.94 1.71
CA ALA A 307 19.21 -8.65 1.34
C ALA A 307 19.86 -7.51 2.14
N SER A 308 20.23 -6.43 1.44
CA SER A 308 20.57 -5.15 2.07
C SER A 308 19.35 -4.25 2.21
N ILE A 309 18.50 -4.27 1.18
CA ILE A 309 17.24 -3.55 1.14
C ILE A 309 16.15 -4.51 0.65
N ILE A 310 14.99 -4.50 1.30
CA ILE A 310 13.80 -5.23 0.85
C ILE A 310 12.75 -4.22 0.42
N ILE A 311 12.20 -4.39 -0.78
CA ILE A 311 11.08 -3.61 -1.31
C ILE A 311 9.91 -4.58 -1.45
N ASN A 312 9.00 -4.54 -0.47
CA ASN A 312 7.86 -5.42 -0.42
C ASN A 312 6.65 -4.81 -1.15
N GLY A 313 6.21 -5.48 -2.22
CA GLY A 313 5.04 -5.10 -3.01
C GLY A 313 3.95 -6.16 -3.07
N VAL A 314 4.01 -7.16 -2.18
CA VAL A 314 3.13 -8.33 -2.20
C VAL A 314 1.90 -8.11 -1.32
N TYR A 315 0.73 -8.36 -1.89
CA TYR A 315 -0.50 -8.53 -1.11
C TYR A 315 -0.44 -9.83 -0.29
N TRP A 316 -0.80 -9.76 0.98
CA TRP A 316 -0.83 -10.89 1.89
C TRP A 316 -2.26 -11.30 2.24
N ASP A 317 -2.50 -12.61 2.28
CA ASP A 317 -3.75 -13.18 2.77
C ASP A 317 -3.54 -13.70 4.19
N ALA A 318 -4.53 -13.55 5.07
CA ALA A 318 -4.42 -13.93 6.48
C ALA A 318 -4.08 -15.41 6.70
N ASN A 319 -4.43 -16.27 5.75
CA ASN A 319 -4.15 -17.71 5.79
C ASN A 319 -2.80 -18.08 5.16
N ALA A 320 -2.14 -17.15 4.47
CA ALA A 320 -0.85 -17.38 3.83
C ALA A 320 0.31 -17.22 4.83
N ALA A 321 1.40 -17.95 4.59
CA ALA A 321 2.64 -17.78 5.35
C ALA A 321 3.19 -16.35 5.20
N ARG A 322 3.69 -15.78 6.30
CA ARG A 322 4.33 -14.45 6.33
C ARG A 322 5.70 -14.51 5.66
N LEU A 323 6.18 -13.37 5.16
CA LEU A 323 7.52 -13.27 4.57
C LEU A 323 8.59 -13.22 5.67
N ILE A 324 8.36 -12.40 6.70
CA ILE A 324 9.24 -12.25 7.87
C ILE A 324 8.36 -12.18 9.13
N THR A 325 8.54 -13.15 10.02
CA THR A 325 7.94 -13.14 11.37
C THR A 325 8.78 -12.31 12.35
N THR A 326 8.25 -12.00 13.54
CA THR A 326 9.03 -11.32 14.60
C THR A 326 10.26 -12.12 15.00
N PRO A 327 10.19 -13.47 15.20
CA PRO A 327 11.39 -14.29 15.42
C PRO A 327 12.40 -14.23 14.27
N ASP A 328 11.92 -14.25 13.02
CA ASP A 328 12.79 -14.14 11.84
C ASP A 328 13.53 -12.80 11.82
N ALA A 329 12.81 -11.70 12.06
CA ALA A 329 13.38 -10.36 12.11
C ALA A 329 14.46 -10.25 13.19
N LYS A 330 14.24 -10.86 14.36
CA LYS A 330 15.27 -10.95 15.41
C LYS A 330 16.52 -11.69 14.92
N HIS A 331 16.35 -12.80 14.22
CA HIS A 331 17.49 -13.54 13.66
C HIS A 331 18.25 -12.76 12.57
N LEU A 332 17.53 -12.02 11.73
CA LEU A 332 18.08 -11.21 10.63
C LEU A 332 18.83 -9.98 11.14
N LEU A 333 18.31 -9.34 12.20
CA LEU A 333 18.86 -8.09 12.76
C LEU A 333 19.80 -8.31 13.95
N THR A 334 20.02 -9.57 14.36
CA THR A 334 21.07 -9.92 15.32
C THR A 334 22.42 -9.52 14.74
N PRO A 335 23.26 -8.75 15.46
CA PRO A 335 24.54 -8.32 14.93
C PRO A 335 25.43 -9.50 14.51
N LYS A 336 25.94 -9.46 13.28
CA LYS A 336 26.85 -10.48 12.73
C LYS A 336 27.94 -9.79 11.93
N THR A 337 29.19 -10.23 12.11
CA THR A 337 30.36 -9.78 11.33
C THR A 337 30.24 -10.28 9.88
N THR A 338 29.37 -9.63 9.10
CA THR A 338 28.99 -10.05 7.74
C THR A 338 29.57 -9.12 6.68
N CYS A 339 30.01 -7.93 7.07
CA CYS A 339 30.59 -6.93 6.17
C CYS A 339 32.12 -6.93 6.26
N PRO A 340 32.83 -6.46 5.21
CA PRO A 340 34.28 -6.39 5.22
C PRO A 340 34.77 -5.48 6.35
N GLU A 341 35.65 -5.99 7.22
CA GLU A 341 36.36 -5.15 8.18
C GLU A 341 37.38 -4.30 7.44
N VAL A 342 37.10 -2.99 7.36
CA VAL A 342 38.01 -1.99 6.78
C VAL A 342 38.52 -1.13 7.93
N PRO A 343 39.84 -1.13 8.24
CA PRO A 343 40.40 -0.35 9.33
C PRO A 343 40.00 1.14 9.25
N GLY A 344 39.48 1.68 10.34
CA GLY A 344 39.04 3.07 10.44
C GLY A 344 37.63 3.35 9.88
N CYS A 345 36.92 2.33 9.37
CA CYS A 345 35.53 2.46 8.93
C CYS A 345 34.59 1.72 9.90
N PRO A 346 33.38 2.27 10.18
CA PRO A 346 32.38 1.55 10.94
C PRO A 346 31.91 0.30 10.18
N THR A 347 31.52 -0.74 10.91
CA THR A 347 30.92 -1.95 10.35
C THR A 347 29.41 -1.90 10.53
N LEU A 348 28.66 -2.35 9.52
CA LEU A 348 27.20 -2.51 9.68
C LEU A 348 26.90 -3.58 10.74
N PRO A 349 25.92 -3.36 11.63
CA PRO A 349 25.54 -4.34 12.65
C PRO A 349 25.01 -5.62 12.01
N HIS A 350 24.18 -5.49 10.97
CA HIS A 350 23.58 -6.57 10.22
C HIS A 350 23.43 -6.13 8.75
N ARG A 351 23.10 -7.07 7.87
CA ARG A 351 23.05 -6.82 6.43
C ARG A 351 21.78 -6.07 6.00
N LEU A 352 20.64 -6.36 6.63
CA LEU A 352 19.34 -5.79 6.28
C LEU A 352 19.20 -4.37 6.84
N ILE A 353 19.61 -3.37 6.07
CA ILE A 353 19.66 -1.98 6.50
C ILE A 353 18.27 -1.34 6.44
N ALA A 354 17.49 -1.67 5.41
CA ALA A 354 16.24 -1.00 5.11
C ALA A 354 15.15 -1.94 4.54
N LEU A 355 13.91 -1.68 4.91
CA LEU A 355 12.70 -2.35 4.46
C LEU A 355 11.68 -1.29 4.04
N CYS A 356 11.30 -1.30 2.77
CA CYS A 356 10.15 -0.55 2.27
C CYS A 356 8.97 -1.51 2.09
N ASP A 357 8.00 -1.47 2.99
CA ASP A 357 6.76 -2.22 2.86
C ASP A 357 5.67 -1.36 2.20
N ILE A 358 5.64 -1.39 0.87
CA ILE A 358 4.67 -0.64 0.05
C ILE A 358 3.26 -1.26 0.16
N SER A 359 3.16 -2.52 0.61
CA SER A 359 1.85 -3.13 0.86
C SER A 359 1.14 -2.50 2.06
N ALA A 360 1.91 -1.94 3.00
CA ALA A 360 1.45 -1.18 4.16
C ALA A 360 0.28 -1.88 4.89
N ASP A 361 0.46 -3.16 5.20
CA ASP A 361 -0.54 -3.99 5.89
C ASP A 361 -0.11 -4.28 7.34
N PRO A 362 -0.63 -3.54 8.34
CA PRO A 362 -0.28 -3.74 9.74
C PRO A 362 -0.48 -5.17 10.23
N GLY A 363 0.61 -5.80 10.67
CA GLY A 363 0.63 -7.20 11.08
C GLY A 363 0.47 -8.17 9.92
N GLY A 364 0.74 -7.73 8.68
CA GLY A 364 0.59 -8.51 7.46
C GLY A 364 1.79 -9.44 7.16
N SER A 365 2.33 -9.36 5.94
CA SER A 365 3.47 -10.20 5.53
C SER A 365 4.77 -9.92 6.30
N MET A 366 4.92 -8.70 6.80
CA MET A 366 5.98 -8.29 7.73
C MET A 366 5.35 -8.18 9.13
N GLU A 367 5.40 -9.25 9.91
CA GLU A 367 4.63 -9.38 11.16
C GLU A 367 4.84 -8.24 12.15
N PHE A 368 6.08 -7.77 12.25
CA PHE A 368 6.49 -6.77 13.22
C PHE A 368 6.05 -5.34 12.86
N MET A 369 5.60 -5.12 11.62
CA MET A 369 5.08 -3.82 11.19
C MET A 369 3.66 -3.66 11.74
N ARG A 370 3.53 -3.01 12.91
CA ARG A 370 2.22 -2.83 13.59
C ARG A 370 1.49 -1.55 13.20
N GLU A 371 2.22 -0.58 12.66
CA GLU A 371 1.71 0.73 12.28
C GLU A 371 2.40 1.18 10.99
N CYS A 372 1.64 1.91 10.17
CA CYS A 372 2.15 2.48 8.92
C CYS A 372 2.81 3.83 9.19
N THR A 373 3.95 4.08 8.56
CA THR A 373 4.54 5.43 8.52
C THR A 373 3.68 6.37 7.68
N THR A 374 3.93 7.68 7.75
CA THR A 374 3.16 8.69 7.00
C THR A 374 4.09 9.50 6.11
N ILE A 375 3.56 10.28 5.16
CA ILE A 375 4.42 11.14 4.33
C ILE A 375 5.14 12.20 5.18
N ASP A 376 4.52 12.66 6.29
CA ASP A 376 5.13 13.61 7.23
C ASP A 376 6.23 12.97 8.08
N LYS A 377 6.08 11.68 8.41
CA LYS A 377 7.05 10.86 9.15
C LYS A 377 7.28 9.54 8.40
N PRO A 378 8.08 9.56 7.32
CA PRO A 378 8.17 8.44 6.36
C PRO A 378 8.97 7.24 6.86
N PHE A 379 9.72 7.38 7.94
CA PHE A 379 10.63 6.36 8.43
C PHE A 379 10.51 6.13 9.92
N THR A 380 10.74 4.89 10.32
CA THR A 380 11.00 4.48 11.70
C THR A 380 12.16 3.49 11.71
N ILE A 381 12.91 3.39 12.80
CA ILE A 381 13.84 2.30 13.03
C ILE A 381 13.14 1.22 13.85
N TYR A 382 13.09 0.00 13.34
CA TYR A 382 12.59 -1.18 14.05
C TYR A 382 13.75 -1.90 14.76
N ASP A 383 13.64 -1.99 16.08
CA ASP A 383 14.51 -2.77 16.96
C ASP A 383 13.86 -4.14 17.24
N ALA A 384 14.49 -5.22 16.76
CA ALA A 384 13.95 -6.57 16.93
C ALA A 384 14.22 -7.20 18.30
N ASP A 385 15.15 -6.66 19.10
CA ASP A 385 15.39 -7.13 20.46
C ASP A 385 14.29 -6.63 21.39
N LEU A 386 13.90 -5.36 21.23
CA LEU A 386 12.81 -4.73 21.97
C LEU A 386 11.44 -4.94 21.33
N ASN A 387 11.40 -5.36 20.06
CA ASN A 387 10.21 -5.45 19.22
C ASN A 387 9.42 -4.12 19.22
N GLN A 388 10.15 -3.02 18.99
CA GLN A 388 9.65 -1.66 19.07
C GLN A 388 10.20 -0.80 17.94
N CYS A 389 9.41 0.21 17.57
CA CYS A 389 9.75 1.21 16.58
C CYS A 389 10.22 2.50 17.29
N SER A 390 11.22 3.17 16.74
CA SER A 390 11.70 4.47 17.23
C SER A 390 11.95 5.45 16.08
N ASP A 391 11.74 6.73 16.33
CA ASP A 391 11.98 7.81 15.36
C ASP A 391 13.49 8.18 15.26
N SER A 392 14.36 7.59 16.09
CA SER A 392 15.78 7.93 16.14
C SER A 392 16.60 7.12 15.14
N PHE A 393 17.29 7.80 14.23
CA PHE A 393 18.19 7.17 13.26
C PHE A 393 19.54 6.76 13.86
N ASP A 394 19.90 7.30 15.03
CA ASP A 394 21.23 7.13 15.64
C ASP A 394 21.36 5.83 16.45
N THR A 395 20.38 4.93 16.38
CA THR A 395 20.45 3.65 17.09
C THR A 395 21.52 2.76 16.45
N PRO A 396 22.41 2.13 17.24
CA PRO A 396 23.50 1.31 16.71
C PRO A 396 23.01 0.00 16.06
N SER A 397 21.77 -0.42 16.37
CA SER A 397 21.11 -1.58 15.80
C SER A 397 19.71 -1.20 15.27
N GLY A 398 19.07 -2.13 14.57
CA GLY A 398 17.74 -1.96 13.99
C GLY A 398 17.72 -1.67 12.48
N CYS A 399 16.57 -1.92 11.88
CA CYS A 399 16.31 -1.80 10.45
C CYS A 399 15.43 -0.56 10.20
N LEU A 400 15.79 0.23 9.18
CA LEU A 400 14.94 1.32 8.71
C LEU A 400 13.69 0.75 8.04
N VAL A 401 12.51 1.17 8.49
CA VAL A 401 11.22 0.75 7.92
C VAL A 401 10.51 1.96 7.33
N CYS A 402 10.04 1.81 6.10
CA CYS A 402 9.14 2.74 5.40
C CYS A 402 7.88 1.97 4.98
N SER A 403 6.71 2.36 5.47
CA SER A 403 5.43 1.67 5.29
C SER A 403 4.27 2.64 5.04
N ILE A 404 4.47 3.65 4.18
CA ILE A 404 3.44 4.64 3.85
C ILE A 404 2.29 4.00 3.06
N ASP A 405 1.06 4.16 3.52
CA ASP A 405 -0.14 3.52 2.95
C ASP A 405 -0.69 4.23 1.69
N ASN A 406 -0.28 5.47 1.45
CA ASN A 406 -0.73 6.31 0.36
C ASN A 406 0.41 6.79 -0.55
N MET A 407 1.45 5.96 -0.74
CA MET A 407 2.63 6.23 -1.60
C MET A 407 2.36 7.03 -2.89
N PRO A 408 1.35 6.70 -3.74
CA PRO A 408 1.14 7.43 -4.99
C PRO A 408 0.72 8.90 -4.81
N ALA A 409 0.31 9.33 -3.61
CA ALA A 409 -0.02 10.73 -3.32
C ALA A 409 1.22 11.65 -3.39
N GLN A 410 2.42 11.08 -3.29
CA GLN A 410 3.68 11.82 -3.43
C GLN A 410 4.03 12.13 -4.89
N MET A 411 3.47 11.37 -5.84
CA MET A 411 3.62 11.58 -7.29
C MET A 411 2.25 11.85 -7.93
N PRO A 412 1.53 12.92 -7.52
CA PRO A 412 0.10 13.03 -7.79
C PRO A 412 -0.22 13.32 -9.26
N PHE A 413 0.69 13.95 -10.00
CA PHE A 413 0.50 14.31 -11.41
C PHE A 413 0.34 13.05 -12.26
N GLU A 414 1.37 12.20 -12.30
CA GLU A 414 1.34 10.99 -13.10
C GLU A 414 0.43 9.90 -12.50
N ALA A 415 0.28 9.87 -11.17
CA ALA A 415 -0.69 8.97 -10.54
C ALA A 415 -2.12 9.29 -11.00
N THR A 416 -2.48 10.57 -11.13
CA THR A 416 -3.79 11.02 -11.64
C THR A 416 -3.95 10.71 -13.13
N GLU A 417 -2.91 10.91 -13.94
CA GLU A 417 -2.96 10.55 -15.36
C GLU A 417 -3.14 9.05 -15.56
N ALA A 418 -2.27 8.23 -14.96
CA ALA A 418 -2.30 6.78 -15.15
C ALA A 418 -3.57 6.14 -14.57
N PHE A 419 -4.05 6.63 -13.42
CA PHE A 419 -5.31 6.17 -12.86
C PHE A 419 -6.50 6.58 -13.74
N GLY A 420 -6.49 7.82 -14.25
CA GLY A 420 -7.50 8.32 -15.18
C GLY A 420 -7.53 7.52 -16.49
N ASP A 421 -6.39 7.09 -17.01
CA ASP A 421 -6.31 6.25 -18.22
C ASP A 421 -7.00 4.89 -18.02
N LEU A 422 -6.87 4.32 -16.81
CA LEU A 422 -7.52 3.07 -16.41
C LEU A 422 -9.01 3.27 -16.13
N LEU A 423 -9.40 4.37 -15.51
CA LEU A 423 -10.79 4.64 -15.10
C LEU A 423 -11.67 5.15 -16.25
N TYR A 424 -11.12 5.98 -17.15
CA TYR A 424 -11.84 6.65 -18.24
C TYR A 424 -12.75 5.71 -19.06
N PRO A 425 -12.32 4.48 -19.45
CA PRO A 425 -13.15 3.55 -20.22
C PRO A 425 -14.46 3.15 -19.53
N TYR A 426 -14.55 3.31 -18.21
CA TYR A 426 -15.70 2.93 -17.39
C TYR A 426 -16.61 4.10 -17.02
N ILE A 427 -16.23 5.35 -17.32
CA ILE A 427 -16.99 6.54 -16.89
C ILE A 427 -18.42 6.54 -17.44
N ILE A 428 -18.60 6.19 -18.72
CA ILE A 428 -19.94 6.13 -19.33
C ILE A 428 -20.79 5.02 -18.71
N ASP A 429 -20.21 3.85 -18.44
CA ASP A 429 -20.91 2.74 -17.77
C ASP A 429 -21.36 3.17 -16.36
N MET A 430 -20.49 3.85 -15.59
CA MET A 430 -20.85 4.34 -14.27
C MET A 430 -21.92 5.45 -14.32
N LEU A 431 -21.92 6.30 -15.36
CA LEU A 431 -22.98 7.29 -15.60
C LEU A 431 -24.32 6.61 -15.91
N ASN A 432 -24.30 5.45 -16.56
CA ASN A 432 -25.50 4.63 -16.77
C ASN A 432 -25.99 3.94 -15.48
N CYS A 433 -25.22 3.98 -14.39
CA CYS A 433 -25.62 3.47 -13.07
C CYS A 433 -26.34 4.52 -12.21
N SER A 434 -27.15 5.40 -12.80
CA SER A 434 -27.92 6.41 -12.06
C SER A 434 -29.02 5.76 -11.18
N THR A 435 -29.29 6.37 -10.02
CA THR A 435 -30.22 5.87 -8.98
C THR A 435 -31.68 5.80 -9.43
N ASP A 436 -32.05 6.43 -10.55
CA ASP A 436 -33.39 6.36 -11.16
C ASP A 436 -33.68 5.02 -11.85
N GLN A 437 -32.65 4.20 -12.09
CA GLN A 437 -32.78 2.86 -12.66
C GLN A 437 -32.65 1.79 -11.58
N ALA A 438 -33.49 0.76 -11.62
CA ALA A 438 -33.37 -0.38 -10.72
C ALA A 438 -32.08 -1.19 -11.00
N TYR A 439 -31.46 -1.73 -9.95
CA TYR A 439 -30.20 -2.50 -10.04
C TYR A 439 -30.21 -3.61 -11.10
N ASN A 440 -31.34 -4.31 -11.26
CA ASN A 440 -31.47 -5.41 -12.22
C ASN A 440 -31.57 -4.95 -13.69
N GLN A 441 -31.86 -3.66 -13.92
CA GLN A 441 -32.07 -3.06 -15.23
C GLN A 441 -30.92 -2.13 -15.65
N LEU A 442 -29.81 -2.12 -14.91
CA LEU A 442 -28.69 -1.24 -15.22
C LEU A 442 -28.00 -1.62 -16.54
N HIS A 443 -27.86 -0.62 -17.40
CA HIS A 443 -27.15 -0.71 -18.68
C HIS A 443 -25.65 -0.39 -18.52
N CYS A 444 -24.96 -1.24 -17.77
CA CYS A 444 -23.52 -1.13 -17.53
C CYS A 444 -22.84 -2.49 -17.74
N SER A 445 -21.52 -2.49 -17.95
CA SER A 445 -20.78 -3.74 -18.01
C SER A 445 -20.78 -4.48 -16.66
N GLU A 446 -20.64 -5.80 -16.72
CA GLU A 446 -20.58 -6.65 -15.53
C GLU A 446 -19.45 -6.26 -14.57
N ASP A 447 -18.31 -5.77 -15.11
CA ASP A 447 -17.18 -5.29 -14.30
C ASP A 447 -17.59 -4.09 -13.40
N ILE A 448 -18.53 -3.25 -13.85
CA ILE A 448 -19.07 -2.13 -13.06
C ILE A 448 -20.23 -2.57 -12.20
N LYS A 449 -21.12 -3.43 -12.71
CA LYS A 449 -22.24 -3.96 -11.93
C LYS A 449 -21.75 -4.69 -10.67
N ARG A 450 -20.70 -5.52 -10.80
CA ARG A 450 -20.05 -6.19 -9.65
C ARG A 450 -19.39 -5.22 -8.67
N ALA A 451 -19.02 -4.03 -9.11
CA ALA A 451 -18.38 -3.02 -8.26
C ALA A 451 -19.37 -2.20 -7.43
N ILE A 452 -20.68 -2.34 -7.66
CA ILE A 452 -21.73 -1.66 -6.89
C ILE A 452 -21.89 -2.35 -5.53
N ILE A 453 -21.50 -1.67 -4.45
CA ILE A 453 -21.57 -2.14 -3.06
C ILE A 453 -22.97 -1.96 -2.47
N THR A 454 -23.59 -0.81 -2.73
CA THR A 454 -24.89 -0.43 -2.18
C THR A 454 -25.85 -0.02 -3.28
N ASP A 455 -27.13 -0.31 -3.09
CA ASP A 455 -28.22 0.15 -3.95
C ASP A 455 -29.50 0.35 -3.15
N ALA A 456 -30.26 1.40 -3.44
CA ALA A 456 -31.59 1.67 -2.85
C ALA A 456 -31.66 1.55 -1.30
N GLY A 457 -30.55 1.85 -0.62
CA GLY A 457 -30.42 1.80 0.83
C GLY A 457 -30.12 0.43 1.44
N ALA A 458 -29.77 -0.56 0.61
CA ALA A 458 -29.32 -1.88 1.01
C ALA A 458 -27.92 -2.20 0.44
N LEU A 459 -27.26 -3.19 1.01
CA LEU A 459 -26.10 -3.84 0.37
C LEU A 459 -26.59 -4.63 -0.84
N THR A 460 -25.85 -4.63 -1.94
CA THR A 460 -26.17 -5.49 -3.07
C THR A 460 -25.79 -6.95 -2.77
N PRO A 461 -26.37 -7.94 -3.47
CA PRO A 461 -26.21 -9.36 -3.12
C PRO A 461 -24.76 -9.83 -2.94
N PRO A 462 -23.77 -9.42 -3.77
CA PRO A 462 -22.38 -9.85 -3.57
C PRO A 462 -21.72 -9.31 -2.29
N TYR A 463 -22.32 -8.34 -1.60
CA TYR A 463 -21.73 -7.63 -0.46
C TYR A 463 -22.53 -7.78 0.84
N GLU A 464 -23.58 -8.60 0.87
CA GLU A 464 -24.36 -8.87 2.08
C GLU A 464 -23.49 -9.45 3.22
N TYR A 465 -22.41 -10.15 2.89
CA TYR A 465 -21.43 -10.67 3.85
C TYR A 465 -20.80 -9.59 4.75
N ILE A 466 -20.81 -8.32 4.34
CA ILE A 466 -20.32 -7.20 5.16
C ILE A 466 -21.11 -7.12 6.48
N ALA A 467 -22.42 -7.41 6.44
CA ALA A 467 -23.23 -7.44 7.66
C ALA A 467 -22.74 -8.52 8.64
N ASP A 468 -22.41 -9.71 8.14
CA ASP A 468 -21.85 -10.79 8.95
C ASP A 468 -20.47 -10.44 9.53
N LEU A 469 -19.60 -9.81 8.74
CA LEU A 469 -18.30 -9.34 9.21
C LEU A 469 -18.45 -8.31 10.34
N ARG A 470 -19.41 -7.39 10.23
CA ARG A 470 -19.72 -6.42 11.28
C ARG A 470 -20.20 -7.10 12.56
N LEU A 471 -21.08 -8.09 12.45
CA LEU A 471 -21.56 -8.87 13.60
C LEU A 471 -20.42 -9.65 14.30
N LYS A 472 -19.52 -10.27 13.52
CA LYS A 472 -18.33 -10.96 14.06
C LYS A 472 -17.36 -10.01 14.78
N SER A 473 -17.16 -8.80 14.23
CA SER A 473 -16.32 -7.78 14.86
C SER A 473 -16.93 -7.31 16.19
N LEU A 474 -18.24 -7.05 16.20
CA LEU A 474 -18.97 -6.66 17.41
C LEU A 474 -18.98 -7.76 18.48
N SER A 475 -19.12 -9.03 18.10
CA SER A 475 -19.08 -10.15 19.04
C SER A 475 -17.67 -10.40 19.58
N ALA A 476 -16.62 -10.24 18.78
CA ALA A 476 -15.23 -10.27 19.25
C ALA A 476 -14.95 -9.11 20.22
N HIS A 477 -15.49 -7.92 19.96
CA HIS A 477 -15.39 -6.78 20.86
C HIS A 477 -16.20 -7.00 22.15
N LYS A 478 -17.41 -7.55 22.06
CA LYS A 478 -18.22 -7.95 23.23
C LYS A 478 -17.56 -9.07 24.03
N CYS A 479 -16.93 -10.08 23.43
CA CYS A 479 -16.16 -11.08 24.16
C CYS A 479 -14.94 -10.48 24.86
N ARG A 480 -14.29 -9.48 24.26
CA ARG A 480 -13.21 -8.72 24.93
C ARG A 480 -13.71 -7.88 26.10
N ILE A 481 -14.94 -7.36 26.05
CA ILE A 481 -15.55 -6.54 27.11
C ILE A 481 -16.26 -7.39 28.19
N ALA A 482 -16.87 -8.50 27.79
CA ALA A 482 -17.61 -9.43 28.65
C ALA A 482 -16.74 -10.54 29.26
N GLY A 483 -15.48 -10.65 28.83
CA GLY A 483 -14.47 -11.33 29.63
C GLY A 483 -14.23 -10.49 30.88
N GLU A 484 -14.79 -10.91 32.02
CA GLU A 484 -14.49 -10.35 33.33
C GLU A 484 -13.00 -10.02 33.43
N THR A 485 -12.67 -8.74 33.57
CA THR A 485 -11.31 -8.25 33.76
C THR A 485 -10.81 -8.65 35.15
N LYS A 486 -10.56 -9.94 35.36
CA LYS A 486 -9.69 -10.41 36.44
C LYS A 486 -8.25 -10.27 35.96
N LYS A 487 -7.59 -9.19 36.37
CA LYS A 487 -6.17 -8.94 36.09
C LYS A 487 -5.35 -10.05 36.77
N ARG A 488 -4.62 -10.84 35.98
CA ARG A 488 -3.74 -11.89 36.52
C ARG A 488 -2.39 -11.26 36.88
N VAL A 489 -2.00 -11.35 38.14
CA VAL A 489 -0.75 -10.79 38.67
C VAL A 489 0.13 -11.94 39.17
N LEU A 490 1.36 -12.02 38.68
CA LEU A 490 2.37 -12.99 39.16
C LEU A 490 3.31 -12.27 40.13
N LEU A 491 3.33 -12.68 41.40
CA LEU A 491 4.23 -12.11 42.40
C LEU A 491 5.51 -12.97 42.49
N LEU A 492 6.64 -12.42 42.05
CA LEU A 492 7.95 -13.06 42.13
C LEU A 492 8.81 -12.36 43.17
N GLY A 493 8.99 -13.00 44.33
CA GLY A 493 9.81 -12.49 45.44
C GLY A 493 9.60 -13.30 46.72
N ALA A 494 10.61 -13.33 47.58
CA ALA A 494 10.57 -13.98 48.90
C ALA A 494 11.07 -13.02 49.98
N GLY A 495 10.54 -13.16 51.21
CA GLY A 495 10.92 -12.36 52.38
C GLY A 495 9.79 -11.49 52.93
N LEU A 496 10.09 -10.65 53.93
CA LEU A 496 9.10 -9.93 54.74
C LEU A 496 8.21 -8.90 53.98
N VAL A 497 8.51 -8.66 52.70
CA VAL A 497 7.78 -7.72 51.82
C VAL A 497 6.85 -8.42 50.83
N SER A 498 6.95 -9.73 50.62
CA SER A 498 6.04 -10.46 49.70
C SER A 498 4.63 -10.59 50.26
N ASP A 499 4.51 -10.87 51.57
CA ASP A 499 3.23 -11.12 52.22
C ASP A 499 2.34 -9.86 52.28
N PRO A 500 2.83 -8.66 52.65
CA PRO A 500 2.02 -7.44 52.62
C PRO A 500 1.53 -7.07 51.21
N VAL A 501 2.36 -7.31 50.18
CA VAL A 501 1.99 -7.03 48.78
C VAL A 501 0.96 -8.03 48.27
N ALA A 502 1.10 -9.32 48.61
CA ALA A 502 0.09 -10.33 48.30
C ALA A 502 -1.27 -10.00 48.97
N GLN A 503 -1.23 -9.54 50.23
CA GLN A 503 -2.42 -9.15 50.98
C GLN A 503 -3.11 -7.91 50.39
N TYR A 504 -2.34 -6.94 49.90
CA TYR A 504 -2.90 -5.76 49.24
C TYR A 504 -3.66 -6.10 47.94
N TYR A 505 -3.18 -7.07 47.16
CA TYR A 505 -3.83 -7.50 45.92
C TYR A 505 -4.95 -8.52 46.14
N SER A 506 -4.94 -9.29 47.23
CA SER A 506 -6.00 -10.27 47.53
C SER A 506 -7.33 -9.63 47.92
N ILE A 507 -7.32 -8.36 48.34
CA ILE A 507 -8.53 -7.59 48.73
C ILE A 507 -9.21 -6.98 47.50
N LYS A 508 -8.58 -7.00 46.32
CA LYS A 508 -9.15 -6.45 45.09
C LYS A 508 -9.92 -7.52 44.31
N ASN A 509 -11.23 -7.34 44.19
CA ASN A 509 -12.15 -8.28 43.54
C ASN A 509 -11.90 -8.48 42.03
N ASP A 510 -11.09 -7.61 41.41
CA ASP A 510 -10.72 -7.63 40.00
C ASP A 510 -9.31 -8.19 39.73
N VAL A 511 -8.66 -8.83 40.71
CA VAL A 511 -7.29 -9.35 40.57
C VAL A 511 -7.19 -10.82 41.00
N THR A 512 -6.57 -11.65 40.15
CA THR A 512 -6.19 -13.03 40.48
C THR A 512 -4.67 -13.09 40.65
N LEU A 513 -4.21 -13.36 41.88
CA LEU A 513 -2.79 -13.42 42.21
C LEU A 513 -2.25 -14.86 42.13
N THR A 514 -1.12 -15.06 41.46
CA THR A 514 -0.36 -16.32 41.47
C THR A 514 1.00 -16.06 42.09
N GLN A 515 1.39 -16.86 43.10
CA GLN A 515 2.73 -16.83 43.69
C GLN A 515 3.34 -18.23 43.55
N PRO A 516 4.35 -18.42 42.68
CA PRO A 516 5.02 -19.70 42.57
C PRO A 516 5.95 -19.86 43.79
N ASN A 517 5.67 -20.90 44.58
CA ASN A 517 6.35 -21.33 45.81
C ASN A 517 5.90 -20.64 47.12
N ARG A 518 5.02 -21.35 47.84
CA ARG A 518 5.25 -21.68 49.25
C ARG A 518 5.45 -23.17 49.36
#